data_AF-A0A382MFW2-F1
#
_entry.id   AF-A0A382MFW2-F1
#
_cell.length_a   1.000
_cell.length_b   1.000
_cell.length_c   1.000
_cell.angle_alpha   90.00
_cell.angle_beta   90.00
_cell.angle_gamma   90.00
#
_symmetry.space_group_name_H-M   'P 1'
#
loop_
_entity.id
_entity.type
_entity.pdbx_description
1 polymer ?
#
loop_
_entity_poly.entity_id
_entity_poly.type
_entity_poly.pdbx_seq_one_letter_code
_entity_poly.pdbx_strand_id
1 'polypeptide(L)' 'MKIIEKLNGSSPIFSFEFFPPKDSDGFTTLFETIGRLKPSDPAYVSVTYGAGGSTRAKTVDL' A
#
# COMPACT_ATOMS: atom_id res chain seq x y z
N MET A 1 5.89 7.43 11.38
CA MET A 1 6.06 8.40 10.29
C MET A 1 4.72 9.02 9.99
N LYS A 2 4.61 10.34 9.83
CA LYS A 2 3.36 10.99 9.41
C LYS A 2 3.46 11.49 7.97
N ILE A 3 2.41 11.32 7.17
CA ILE A 3 2.39 11.79 5.77
C ILE A 3 2.64 13.31 5.69
N ILE A 4 2.11 14.08 6.64
CA ILE A 4 2.33 15.53 6.70
C ILE A 4 3.82 15.91 6.78
N GLU A 5 4.65 15.08 7.42
CA GLU A 5 6.10 15.33 7.51
C GLU A 5 6.80 15.07 6.17
N LYS A 6 6.30 14.13 5.36
CA LYS A 6 6.82 13.83 4.01
C LYS A 6 6.40 14.89 2.98
N LEU A 7 5.27 15.56 3.20
CA LEU A 7 4.74 16.59 2.31
C LEU A 7 5.43 17.95 2.46
N ASN A 8 6.18 18.19 3.53
CA ASN A 8 6.83 19.48 3.80
C ASN A 8 8.07 19.76 2.93
N GLY A 9 8.45 18.85 2.04
CA GLY A 9 9.58 19.02 1.13
C GLY A 9 9.25 19.89 -0.08
N SER A 10 10.29 20.36 -0.79
CA SER A 10 10.16 21.15 -2.02
C SER A 10 10.01 20.31 -3.29
N SER A 11 10.11 18.99 -3.18
CA SER A 11 10.05 18.04 -4.30
C SER A 11 8.71 17.29 -4.31
N PRO A 12 8.16 16.96 -5.49
CA PRO A 12 6.95 16.16 -5.56
C PRO A 12 7.18 14.79 -4.94
N ILE A 13 6.15 14.29 -4.27
CA ILE A 13 6.12 12.92 -3.75
C ILE A 13 5.10 12.09 -4.54
N PHE A 14 5.23 10.78 -4.45
CA PHE A 14 4.25 9.86 -5.00
C PHE A 14 4.01 8.69 -4.03
N SER A 15 2.90 7.99 -4.26
CA SER A 15 2.45 6.85 -3.47
C SER A 15 1.81 5.81 -4.37
N PHE A 16 1.68 4.58 -3.85
CA PHE A 16 0.91 3.51 -4.48
C PHE A 16 -0.29 3.12 -3.61
N GLU A 17 -1.32 2.58 -4.25
CA GLU A 17 -2.46 1.97 -3.57
C GLU A 17 -2.56 0.48 -3.94
N PHE A 18 -2.79 -0.36 -2.94
CA PHE A 18 -2.98 -1.81 -3.11
C PHE A 18 -4.32 -2.26 -2.55
N PHE A 19 -4.86 -3.32 -3.13
CA PHE A 19 -6.09 -3.96 -2.68
C PHE A 19 -5.76 -5.29 -2.01
N PRO A 20 -6.35 -5.61 -0.84
CA PRO A 20 -6.15 -6.91 -0.20
C PRO A 20 -6.59 -8.05 -1.13
N PRO A 21 -5.71 -9.01 -1.47
CA PRO A 21 -6.06 -10.10 -2.38
C PRO A 21 -7.10 -11.06 -1.81
N LYS A 22 -7.77 -11.81 -2.70
CA LYS A 22 -8.79 -12.78 -2.30
C LYS A 22 -8.18 -14.07 -1.74
N ASP A 23 -7.03 -14.49 -2.26
CA ASP A 23 -6.39 -15.79 -2.03
C ASP A 23 -4.87 -15.67 -1.84
N SER A 24 -4.23 -16.79 -1.48
CA SER A 24 -2.79 -16.90 -1.20
C SER A 24 -1.90 -16.54 -2.39
N ASP A 25 -2.33 -16.89 -3.60
CA ASP A 25 -1.54 -16.67 -4.82
C ASP A 25 -1.52 -15.17 -5.15
N GLY A 26 -2.64 -14.48 -4.91
CA GLY A 26 -2.72 -13.03 -4.98
C GLY A 26 -1.82 -12.33 -3.95
N PHE A 27 -1.73 -12.85 -2.71
CA PHE A 27 -0.79 -12.32 -1.72
C PHE A 27 0.67 -12.49 -2.14
N THR A 28 1.01 -13.64 -2.71
CA THR A 28 2.37 -13.89 -3.24
C THR A 28 2.72 -12.86 -4.33
N THR A 29 1.81 -12.68 -5.30
CA THR A 29 1.98 -11.68 -6.37
C THR A 29 2.10 -10.26 -5.85
N LEU A 30 1.30 -9.91 -4.83
CA LEU A 30 1.33 -8.60 -4.19
C LEU A 30 2.69 -8.33 -3.54
N PHE A 31 3.21 -9.25 -2.73
CA PHE A 31 4.51 -9.07 -2.07
C PHE A 31 5.67 -9.00 -3.06
N GLU A 32 5.64 -9.79 -4.14
CA GLU A 32 6.61 -9.67 -5.23
C GLU A 32 6.56 -8.29 -5.90
N THR A 33 5.36 -7.78 -6.16
CA THR A 33 5.15 -6.47 -6.77
C THR A 33 5.64 -5.35 -5.86
N ILE A 34 5.31 -5.41 -4.55
CA ILE A 34 5.82 -4.48 -3.55
C ILE A 34 7.36 -4.51 -3.54
N GLY A 35 7.96 -5.70 -3.60
CA GLY A 35 9.42 -5.87 -3.67
C GLY A 35 10.04 -5.14 -4.87
N ARG A 36 9.39 -5.21 -6.04
CA ARG A 36 9.82 -4.51 -7.27
C ARG A 36 9.61 -3.00 -7.23
N LEU A 37 8.58 -2.53 -6.53
CA LEU A 37 8.26 -1.11 -6.41
C LEU A 37 9.03 -0.40 -5.29
N LYS A 38 9.45 -1.13 -4.24
CA LYS A 38 10.18 -0.56 -3.10
C LYS A 38 11.38 0.33 -3.49
N PRO A 39 12.22 0.00 -4.48
CA PRO A 39 13.36 0.84 -4.88
C PRO A 39 12.97 2.21 -5.44
N SER A 40 11.71 2.43 -5.84
CA SER A 40 11.27 3.75 -6.28
C SER A 40 11.14 4.75 -5.13
N ASP A 41 11.18 4.30 -3.87
CA ASP A 41 11.04 5.13 -2.66
C ASP A 41 9.74 5.96 -2.62
N PRO A 42 8.55 5.31 -2.67
CA PRO A 42 7.29 6.03 -2.50
C PRO A 42 7.21 6.61 -1.08
N ALA A 43 6.63 7.80 -0.94
CA ALA A 43 6.54 8.47 0.36
C ALA A 43 5.63 7.72 1.35
N TYR A 44 4.61 7.04 0.84
CA TYR A 44 3.73 6.12 1.56
C TYR A 44 3.03 5.18 0.58
N VAL A 45 2.31 4.19 1.12
CA VAL A 45 1.37 3.36 0.37
C VAL A 45 0.03 3.32 1.10
N SER A 46 -1.07 3.18 0.37
CA SER A 46 -2.40 2.92 0.93
C SER A 46 -2.82 1.47 0.68
N VAL A 47 -3.64 0.95 1.59
CA VAL A 47 -4.34 -0.32 1.42
C VAL A 47 -5.83 -0.03 1.41
N THR A 48 -6.50 -0.39 0.33
CA THR A 48 -7.94 -0.10 0.18
C THR A 48 -8.75 -0.87 1.22
N TYR A 49 -9.76 -0.20 1.77
CA TYR A 49 -10.73 -0.80 2.67
C TYR A 49 -12.00 -1.17 1.90
N GLY A 50 -12.32 -2.45 1.83
CA GLY A 50 -13.47 -2.97 1.08
C GLY A 50 -14.79 -2.36 1.56
N ALA A 51 -15.71 -2.11 0.62
CA ALA A 51 -17.03 -1.55 0.91
C ALA A 51 -17.73 -2.34 2.02
N GLY A 52 -18.35 -1.63 2.97
CA GLY A 52 -19.01 -2.22 4.14
C GLY A 52 -18.08 -3.00 5.08
N GLY A 53 -16.75 -2.90 4.93
CA GLY A 53 -15.80 -3.65 5.74
C GLY A 53 -15.55 -5.08 5.26
N SER A 54 -15.92 -5.42 4.02
CA SER A 54 -15.77 -6.76 3.44
C SER A 54 -14.35 -7.33 3.45
N THR A 55 -13.32 -6.46 3.50
CA THR A 55 -11.91 -6.88 3.57
C THR A 55 -11.21 -6.43 4.86
N ARG A 56 -11.96 -6.01 5.90
CA ARG A 56 -11.40 -5.37 7.10
C ARG A 56 -10.20 -6.11 7.70
N ALA A 57 -10.32 -7.41 7.92
CA ALA A 57 -9.24 -8.23 8.49
C ALA A 57 -8.01 -8.21 7.58
N LYS A 58 -8.21 -8.50 6.29
CA LYS A 58 -7.12 -8.50 5.30
C LYS A 58 -6.46 -7.13 5.11
N THR A 59 -7.18 -6.04 5.29
CA THR A 59 -6.62 -4.68 5.24
C THR A 59 -5.69 -4.41 6.43
N VAL A 60 -5.93 -5.04 7.59
CA VAL A 60 -5.10 -4.88 8.81
C VAL A 60 -3.93 -5.85 8.83
N ASP A 61 -4.13 -7.07 8.33
CA ASP A 61 -3.12 -8.13 8.35
C ASP A 61 -2.04 -7.98 7.26
N LEU A 62 -2.30 -7.16 6.23
CA LEU A 62 -1.35 -6.84 5.16
C LEU A 62 -0.31 -5.81 5.60
#